data_AF-A0A8T6U1Q4-F1
#
_entry.id   AF-A0A8T6U1Q4-F1
#
_cell.length_a   1.000
_cell.length_b   1.000
_cell.length_c   1.000
_cell.angle_alpha   90.00
_cell.angle_beta   90.00
_cell.angle_gamma   90.00
#
_symmetry.space_group_name_H-M   'P 1'
#
loop_
_entity.id
_entity.type
_entity.pdbx_description
1 polymer ?
#
loop_
_entity_poly.entity_id
_entity_poly.type
_entity_poly.pdbx_seq_one_letter_code
_entity_poly.pdbx_strand_id
1 'polypeptide(L)'
;DVRLPYRISRILRTFNFDIVHTHAWGTLIEGIVGAKMAGVPIIIHGEHGTFPQQLTHKYLQQFFWRMTDRLLSVSRELGKKLASAT
;
A
#
# COMPACT_ATOMS: atom_id res chain seq x y z
N ASP A 1 8.22 -7.95 10.58
CA ASP A 1 8.75 -9.31 10.28
C ASP A 1 9.03 -9.38 8.78
N VAL A 2 10.29 -9.58 8.37
CA VAL A 2 10.68 -9.65 6.94
C VAL A 2 10.16 -10.90 6.23
N ARG A 3 9.72 -11.91 6.97
CA ARG A 3 9.16 -13.15 6.41
C ARG A 3 7.76 -12.93 5.85
N LEU A 4 7.03 -11.93 6.34
CA LEU A 4 5.66 -11.66 5.94
C LEU A 4 5.54 -11.21 4.46
N PRO A 5 6.30 -10.19 3.99
CA PRO A 5 6.33 -9.84 2.57
C PRO A 5 6.75 -11.01 1.67
N TYR A 6 7.71 -11.83 2.11
CA TYR A 6 8.13 -13.01 1.35
C TYR A 6 7.00 -14.03 1.20
N ARG A 7 6.28 -14.34 2.28
CA ARG A 7 5.11 -15.24 2.25
C ARG A 7 4.01 -14.70 1.35
N ILE A 8 3.70 -13.41 1.45
CA ILE A 8 2.77 -12.73 0.55
C ILE A 8 3.23 -12.90 -0.90
N SER A 9 4.50 -12.60 -1.20
CA SER A 9 5.03 -12.70 -2.57
C SER A 9 4.95 -14.12 -3.15
N ARG A 10 5.09 -15.15 -2.31
CA ARG A 10 4.97 -16.55 -2.72
C ARG A 10 3.52 -16.88 -3.07
N ILE A 11 2.57 -16.46 -2.23
CA ILE A 11 1.14 -16.65 -2.50
C ILE A 11 0.77 -15.92 -3.80
N LEU A 12 1.18 -14.67 -3.95
CA LEU A 12 0.84 -13.86 -5.11
C LEU A 12 1.34 -14.48 -6.42
N ARG A 13 2.58 -15.01 -6.43
CA ARG A 13 3.15 -15.71 -7.58
C ARG A 13 2.47 -17.05 -7.86
N THR A 14 2.17 -17.84 -6.83
CA THR A 14 1.52 -19.15 -7.00
C THR A 14 0.17 -19.04 -7.72
N PHE A 15 -0.59 -17.99 -7.41
CA PHE A 15 -1.92 -17.79 -7.97
C PHE A 15 -1.95 -16.82 -9.17
N ASN A 16 -0.80 -16.28 -9.58
CA ASN A 16 -0.66 -15.34 -10.70
C ASN A 16 -1.64 -14.16 -10.61
N PHE A 17 -1.65 -13.45 -9.47
CA PHE A 17 -2.53 -12.29 -9.31
C PHE A 17 -2.08 -11.11 -10.18
N ASP A 18 -3.02 -10.53 -10.92
CA ASP A 18 -2.78 -9.32 -11.72
C ASP A 18 -2.90 -8.03 -10.89
N ILE A 19 -3.73 -8.05 -9.84
CA ILE A 19 -4.04 -6.88 -9.03
C ILE A 19 -3.89 -7.22 -7.54
N VAL A 20 -3.17 -6.38 -6.81
CA VAL A 20 -3.15 -6.39 -5.34
C VAL A 20 -3.79 -5.11 -4.81
N HIS A 21 -4.75 -5.29 -3.91
CA HIS A 21 -5.37 -4.20 -3.17
C HIS A 21 -4.98 -4.27 -1.69
N THR A 22 -4.45 -3.17 -1.14
CA THR A 22 -4.08 -3.05 0.28
C THR A 22 -4.89 -1.94 0.95
N HIS A 23 -5.08 -2.03 2.27
CA HIS A 23 -5.87 -1.07 3.05
C HIS A 23 -5.14 -0.62 4.31
N ALA A 24 -5.13 0.70 4.53
CA ALA A 24 -4.62 1.36 5.73
C ALA A 24 -3.15 1.02 6.05
N TRP A 25 -2.65 1.59 7.15
CA TRP A 25 -1.25 1.43 7.58
C TRP A 25 -0.82 -0.04 7.75
N GLY A 26 -1.68 -0.87 8.34
CA GLY A 26 -1.32 -2.24 8.76
C GLY A 26 -1.02 -3.22 7.63
N THR A 27 -1.38 -2.90 6.38
CA THR A 27 -1.05 -3.72 5.20
C THR A 27 -0.23 -2.99 4.15
N LEU A 28 0.05 -1.69 4.37
CA LEU A 28 0.73 -0.83 3.41
C LEU A 28 2.10 -1.40 3.04
N ILE A 29 2.97 -1.56 4.03
CA ILE A 29 4.37 -1.92 3.79
C ILE A 29 4.46 -3.36 3.30
N GLU A 30 3.92 -4.32 4.05
CA GLU A 30 4.10 -5.73 3.76
C GLU A 30 3.35 -6.17 2.50
N GLY A 31 2.18 -5.60 2.25
CA GLY A 31 1.40 -5.85 1.04
C GLY A 31 2.07 -5.28 -0.21
N ILE A 32 2.54 -4.03 -0.17
CA ILE A 32 3.22 -3.40 -1.32
C ILE A 32 4.56 -4.10 -1.60
N VAL A 33 5.38 -4.33 -0.57
CA VAL A 33 6.67 -5.03 -0.75
C VAL A 33 6.43 -6.45 -1.28
N GLY A 34 5.46 -7.18 -0.72
CA GLY A 34 5.10 -8.51 -1.19
C GLY A 34 4.63 -8.53 -2.66
N ALA A 35 3.81 -7.55 -3.05
CA ALA A 35 3.33 -7.40 -4.43
C ALA A 35 4.45 -7.05 -5.42
N LYS A 36 5.32 -6.09 -5.06
CA LYS A 36 6.50 -5.73 -5.87
C LYS A 36 7.45 -6.92 -6.01
N MET A 37 7.73 -7.66 -4.94
CA MET A 37 8.55 -8.87 -4.98
C MET A 37 7.94 -9.99 -5.84
N ALA A 38 6.61 -10.04 -5.92
CA ALA A 38 5.90 -11.00 -6.76
C ALA A 38 5.83 -10.60 -8.24
N GLY A 39 6.20 -9.35 -8.58
CA GLY A 39 6.05 -8.82 -9.93
C GLY A 39 4.60 -8.58 -10.33
N VAL A 40 3.70 -8.34 -9.36
CA VAL A 40 2.30 -8.03 -9.65
C VAL A 40 2.23 -6.75 -10.48
N PRO A 41 1.50 -6.73 -11.61
CA PRO A 41 1.50 -5.60 -12.53
C PRO A 41 0.74 -4.39 -11.99
N ILE A 42 -0.30 -4.58 -11.17
CA ILE A 42 -1.13 -3.47 -10.65
C ILE A 42 -1.26 -3.54 -9.12
N ILE A 43 -0.93 -2.44 -8.46
CA ILE A 43 -1.00 -2.28 -7.00
C ILE A 43 -1.86 -1.06 -6.67
N ILE A 44 -2.95 -1.30 -5.94
CA ILE A 44 -3.90 -0.28 -5.49
C ILE A 44 -3.87 -0.21 -3.97
N HIS A 45 -3.73 0.99 -3.39
CA HIS A 45 -3.78 1.17 -1.96
C HIS A 45 -4.95 2.05 -1.53
N GLY A 46 -5.81 1.56 -0.64
CA GLY A 46 -6.94 2.27 -0.07
C GLY A 46 -6.60 2.87 1.29
N GLU A 47 -6.70 4.19 1.40
CA GLU A 47 -6.47 4.91 2.65
C GLU A 47 -7.79 5.22 3.36
N HIS A 48 -7.85 4.95 4.66
CA HIS A 48 -9.06 5.10 5.48
C HIS A 48 -9.05 6.35 6.38
N GLY A 49 -8.03 7.20 6.26
CA GLY A 49 -8.01 8.53 6.87
C GLY A 49 -7.41 8.61 8.27
N THR A 50 -6.90 7.49 8.78
CA THR A 50 -6.10 7.46 10.00
C THR A 50 -4.65 7.73 9.64
N PHE A 51 -4.26 9.00 9.69
CA PHE A 51 -2.87 9.37 9.47
C PHE A 51 -2.01 9.01 10.70
N PRO A 52 -0.81 8.47 10.49
CA PRO A 52 0.11 8.26 11.59
C PRO A 52 0.45 9.59 12.26
N GLN A 53 0.36 9.63 13.60
CA GLN A 53 0.76 10.81 14.37
C GLN A 53 2.29 10.99 14.40
N GLN A 54 3.03 9.90 14.19
CA GLN A 54 4.49 9.91 14.14
C GLN A 54 4.98 10.33 12.76
N LEU A 55 5.88 11.31 12.72
CA LEU A 55 6.48 11.83 11.48
C LEU A 55 7.17 10.73 10.66
N THR A 56 7.84 9.79 11.33
CA THR A 56 8.50 8.64 10.69
C THR A 56 7.53 7.79 9.88
N HIS A 57 6.38 7.46 10.48
CA HIS A 57 5.34 6.69 9.81
C HIS A 57 4.71 7.49 8.66
N LYS A 58 4.55 8.81 8.79
CA LYS A 58 4.05 9.67 7.70
C LYS A 58 4.97 9.63 6.48
N TYR A 59 6.28 9.78 6.67
CA TYR A 59 7.23 9.73 5.55
C TYR A 59 7.28 8.35 4.89
N LEU A 60 7.25 7.28 5.68
CA LEU A 60 7.16 5.92 5.14
C LEU A 60 5.85 5.73 4.37
N GLN A 61 4.73 6.23 4.89
CA GLN A 61 3.43 6.14 4.23
C GLN A 61 3.46 6.77 2.84
N GLN A 62 3.92 8.02 2.76
CA GLN A 62 4.07 8.76 1.51
C GLN A 62 5.03 8.07 0.53
N PHE A 63 6.15 7.52 1.04
CA PHE A 63 7.09 6.77 0.22
C PHE A 63 6.41 5.55 -0.42
N PHE A 64 5.70 4.74 0.36
CA PHE A 64 5.03 3.54 -0.15
C PHE A 64 3.85 3.85 -1.06
N TRP A 65 3.11 4.94 -0.80
CA TRP A 65 2.07 5.42 -1.70
C TRP A 65 2.59 5.65 -3.13
N ARG A 66 3.79 6.21 -3.28
CA ARG A 66 4.42 6.43 -4.60
C ARG A 66 4.78 5.13 -5.32
N MET A 67 4.81 3.99 -4.62
CA MET A 67 5.06 2.68 -5.20
C MET A 67 3.77 2.00 -5.69
N THR A 68 2.61 2.62 -5.48
CA THR A 68 1.30 2.13 -5.92
C THR A 68 0.89 2.81 -7.22
N ASP A 69 0.10 2.12 -8.04
CA ASP A 69 -0.43 2.65 -9.30
C ASP A 69 -1.61 3.60 -9.05
N ARG A 70 -2.39 3.32 -8.00
CA ARG A 70 -3.55 4.12 -7.59
C ARG A 70 -3.71 4.16 -6.07
N LEU A 71 -4.00 5.35 -5.57
CA LEU A 71 -4.48 5.58 -4.21
C LEU A 71 -6.00 5.75 -4.23
N LEU A 72 -6.70 4.91 -3.48
CA LEU A 72 -8.14 5.02 -3.26
C LEU A 72 -8.40 5.71 -1.92
N SER A 73 -9.45 6.53 -1.91
CA SER A 73 -9.92 7.22 -0.74
C SER A 73 -11.36 6.87 -0.47
N VAL A 74 -11.69 6.61 0.79
CA VAL A 74 -13.08 6.30 1.21
C VAL A 74 -14.00 7.52 1.18
N SER A 75 -13.46 8.74 1.11
CA SER A 75 -14.25 9.97 1.05
C SER A 75 -13.60 11.04 0.19
N ARG A 76 -14.40 11.98 -0.30
CA ARG A 76 -13.90 13.10 -1.11
C ARG A 76 -12.97 14.01 -0.31
N GLU A 77 -13.28 14.22 0.97
CA GLU A 77 -12.49 15.02 1.91
C GLU A 77 -11.12 14.40 2.14
N LEU A 78 -11.07 13.08 2.34
CA LEU A 78 -9.81 12.37 2.48
C LEU A 78 -9.02 12.40 1.17
N GLY A 79 -9.67 12.23 0.02
CA GLY A 79 -9.03 12.34 -1.29
C GLY A 79 -8.32 13.68 -1.49
N LYS A 80 -8.97 14.79 -1.09
CA LYS A 80 -8.35 16.13 -1.11
C LYS A 80 -7.12 16.20 -0.21
N LYS A 81 -7.18 15.62 1.00
CA LYS A 81 -6.03 15.58 1.93
C LYS A 81 -4.87 14.77 1.35
N LEU A 82 -5.15 13.62 0.73
CA LEU A 82 -4.13 12.78 0.10
C LEU A 82 -3.46 13.48 -1.08
N ALA A 83 -4.24 14.16 -1.92
CA ALA A 83 -3.73 14.96 -3.03
C ALA A 83 -2.80 16.10 -2.57
N SER A 84 -3.04 16.68 -1.39
CA SER A 84 -2.14 17.68 -0.80
C SER A 84 -0.92 17.11 -0.08
N ALA A 85 -0.90 15.79 0.17
CA ALA A 85 0.12 15.12 0.97
C ALA A 85 1.07 14.23 0.14
N THR A 86 0.85 14.13 -1.17
CA THR A 86 1.68 13.39 -2.13
C THR A 86 2.49 14.39 -2.94
#